data_AF-A0A3B0YIA9-F1
#
_entry.id   AF-A0A3B0YIA9-F1
#
_cell.length_a   1.000
_cell.length_b   1.000
_cell.length_c   1.000
_cell.angle_alpha   90.00
_cell.angle_beta   90.00
_cell.angle_gamma   90.00
#
_symmetry.space_group_name_H-M   'P 1'
#
loop_
_entity.id
_entity.type
_entity.pdbx_description
1 polymer ?
#
loop_
_entity_poly.entity_id
_entity_poly.type
_entity_poly.pdbx_seq_one_letter_code
_entity_poly.pdbx_strand_id
1 'polypeptide(L)'
;MDMKGFILKPVAALLMAVSSAALIVACGGGSSSSGNGGGSSYNGPGSRWNVSLTDSGTFTITKSETATSPAVLTITGSYVDLPAGFVKLTAGSVVADPSVTGAPSVGDAAYALNVPGYVFFLKPIDPTSDQVIPMVSSGSCPASNFDANWVNVNVENGVSAANSASSMYGTFSFDATTGTPTLPSTYSLTQSSLGTDNLSGGSCADGILILNNNLGVPETEAYLTNNNGAIVRTGIDTPNDETDDTYIFGLAKETLADIANLADNYAGLLFDASQTTGSQISPVSVTCDATGACTGTIVTDIDANTLSTDTVAISLTTLNNPEAGFITGTISVPSGGGTVSGNLTCMANINAQGSGKNIVSCVGQSPGDNTQLFNILLVSK
;
A
#
# COMPACT_ATOMS: atom_id res chain seq x y z
N MET A 1 -7.07 -51.46 33.12
CA MET A 1 -7.09 -50.05 33.53
C MET A 1 -8.03 -49.32 32.57
N ASP A 2 -9.32 -49.63 32.63
CA ASP A 2 -10.37 -49.04 33.50
C ASP A 2 -10.64 -47.57 33.15
N MET A 3 -11.71 -47.29 32.41
CA MET A 3 -13.12 -47.07 32.81
C MET A 3 -13.40 -45.55 32.91
N LYS A 4 -14.09 -45.01 31.90
CA LYS A 4 -15.50 -44.55 31.96
C LYS A 4 -15.81 -43.54 33.08
N GLY A 5 -16.04 -42.29 32.64
CA GLY A 5 -17.24 -41.48 32.88
C GLY A 5 -17.60 -41.04 34.30
N PHE A 6 -17.81 -39.74 34.49
CA PHE A 6 -18.65 -39.21 35.57
C PHE A 6 -19.33 -37.90 35.11
N ILE A 7 -20.62 -37.96 34.75
CA ILE A 7 -21.84 -37.50 35.46
C ILE A 7 -22.13 -35.99 35.34
N LEU A 8 -23.29 -35.74 34.74
CA LEU A 8 -24.04 -34.48 34.66
C LEU A 8 -24.95 -34.27 35.89
N LYS A 9 -25.32 -32.99 36.07
CA LYS A 9 -26.53 -32.40 36.69
C LYS A 9 -26.37 -31.78 38.11
N PRO A 10 -27.37 -31.02 38.62
CA PRO A 10 -27.52 -29.57 38.42
C PRO A 10 -27.75 -28.84 39.75
N VAL A 11 -27.59 -27.51 39.82
CA VAL A 11 -28.25 -26.71 40.88
C VAL A 11 -28.77 -25.42 40.27
N ALA A 12 -30.05 -25.19 40.53
CA ALA A 12 -30.85 -24.07 40.08
C ALA A 12 -30.65 -22.82 40.93
N ALA A 13 -30.89 -21.67 40.28
CA ALA A 13 -31.54 -20.45 40.77
C ALA A 13 -30.98 -19.76 42.04
N LEU A 14 -30.69 -18.45 41.96
CA LEU A 14 -31.69 -17.39 42.17
C LEU A 14 -31.03 -15.98 42.17
N LEU A 15 -31.86 -15.00 41.81
CA LEU A 15 -31.82 -13.55 42.11
C LEU A 15 -31.23 -12.55 41.09
N MET A 16 -32.19 -11.78 40.60
CA MET A 16 -32.13 -10.54 39.84
C MET A 16 -31.38 -9.42 40.56
N ALA A 17 -30.66 -8.60 39.78
CA ALA A 17 -30.63 -7.16 39.99
C ALA A 17 -30.73 -6.49 38.62
N VAL A 18 -31.93 -5.97 38.33
CA VAL A 18 -32.20 -5.05 37.24
C VAL A 18 -31.60 -3.71 37.65
N SER A 19 -30.54 -3.25 36.97
CA SER A 19 -30.20 -1.83 36.95
C SER A 19 -30.35 -1.31 35.52
N SER A 20 -31.41 -0.55 35.34
CA SER A 20 -31.71 0.21 34.14
C SER A 20 -30.74 1.39 34.07
N ALA A 21 -29.72 1.30 33.23
CA ALA A 21 -29.00 2.47 32.74
C ALA A 21 -29.40 2.68 31.28
N ALA A 22 -30.23 3.69 31.05
CA ALA A 22 -30.64 4.14 29.74
C ALA A 22 -29.40 4.63 28.97
N LEU A 23 -28.89 3.80 28.07
CA LEU A 23 -27.99 4.25 27.01
C LEU A 23 -28.84 4.84 25.90
N ILE A 24 -28.67 6.14 25.71
CA ILE A 24 -29.15 6.88 24.54
C ILE A 24 -28.50 6.24 23.31
N VAL A 25 -29.28 5.43 22.59
CA VAL A 25 -28.98 5.05 21.21
C VAL A 25 -29.17 6.31 20.37
N ALA A 26 -28.09 7.05 20.18
CA ALA A 26 -28.02 8.03 19.13
C ALA A 26 -27.85 7.27 17.82
N CYS A 27 -28.95 7.12 17.07
CA CYS A 27 -28.90 6.86 15.63
C CYS A 27 -28.13 8.01 14.95
N GLY A 28 -26.83 7.83 14.76
CA GLY A 28 -25.99 8.72 13.96
C GLY A 28 -26.10 8.32 12.49
N GLY A 29 -27.14 8.83 11.82
CA GLY A 29 -27.15 8.89 10.36
C GLY A 29 -25.96 9.71 9.90
N GLY A 30 -25.19 9.16 8.95
CA GLY A 30 -24.04 9.80 8.33
C GLY A 30 -24.41 11.18 7.83
N SER A 31 -24.02 12.19 8.60
CA SER A 31 -24.05 13.58 8.18
C SER A 31 -22.71 13.85 7.54
N SER A 32 -22.71 13.99 6.22
CA SER A 32 -21.65 14.57 5.43
C SER A 32 -21.40 15.99 5.94
N SER A 33 -20.49 16.16 6.90
CA SER A 33 -19.99 17.47 7.24
C SER A 33 -19.09 17.95 6.11
N SER A 34 -19.66 18.75 5.22
CA SER A 34 -18.95 19.69 4.36
C SER A 34 -18.27 20.77 5.21
N GLY A 35 -17.30 20.35 6.02
CA GLY A 35 -16.34 21.23 6.66
C GLY A 35 -15.20 21.42 5.68
N ASN A 36 -15.17 22.59 5.04
CA ASN A 36 -14.10 23.03 4.15
C ASN A 36 -12.83 23.34 4.97
N GLY A 37 -12.32 22.36 5.72
CA GLY A 37 -11.00 22.37 6.31
C GLY A 37 -10.06 21.69 5.33
N GLY A 38 -9.09 22.43 4.79
CA GLY A 38 -8.09 21.88 3.88
C GLY A 38 -7.38 20.70 4.56
N GLY A 39 -7.49 19.55 3.93
CA GLY A 39 -6.97 18.30 4.46
C GLY A 39 -6.95 17.26 3.36
N SER A 40 -6.10 16.27 3.53
CA SER A 40 -5.97 15.16 2.59
C SER A 40 -6.43 13.88 3.26
N SER A 41 -7.27 13.11 2.57
CA SER A 41 -7.72 11.81 3.06
C SER A 41 -7.33 10.73 2.05
N TYR A 42 -6.98 9.56 2.58
CA TYR A 42 -6.45 8.43 1.84
C TYR A 42 -7.09 7.12 2.32
N ASN A 43 -7.28 6.17 1.41
CA ASN A 43 -7.78 4.84 1.68
C ASN A 43 -6.97 3.78 0.93
N GLY A 44 -6.82 2.60 1.54
CA GLY A 44 -6.05 1.50 0.95
C GLY A 44 -6.32 0.15 1.61
N PRO A 45 -5.82 -0.94 1.01
CA PRO A 45 -6.11 -2.31 1.43
C PRO A 45 -5.26 -2.75 2.64
N GLY A 46 -5.33 -4.05 3.00
CA GLY A 46 -4.62 -4.67 4.11
C GLY A 46 -5.23 -4.28 5.45
N SER A 47 -6.31 -4.91 5.87
CA SER A 47 -7.16 -4.45 6.98
C SER A 47 -7.74 -3.03 6.79
N ARG A 48 -7.80 -2.57 5.53
CA ARG A 48 -8.65 -1.48 5.05
C ARG A 48 -8.41 -0.18 5.83
N TRP A 49 -7.21 0.36 5.63
CA TRP A 49 -6.75 1.57 6.30
C TRP A 49 -7.36 2.82 5.68
N ASN A 50 -7.71 3.78 6.54
CA ASN A 50 -8.00 5.15 6.15
C ASN A 50 -7.12 6.10 6.92
N VAL A 51 -6.59 7.12 6.25
CA VAL A 51 -5.80 8.19 6.85
C VAL A 51 -6.42 9.52 6.48
N SER A 52 -6.58 10.41 7.45
CA SER A 52 -6.96 11.80 7.22
C SER A 52 -5.92 12.71 7.89
N LEU A 53 -5.39 13.66 7.12
CA LEU A 53 -4.47 14.70 7.55
C LEU A 53 -5.19 16.05 7.48
N THR A 54 -5.01 16.88 8.50
CA THR A 54 -5.52 18.25 8.52
C THR A 54 -4.40 19.26 8.35
N ASP A 55 -4.68 20.41 7.73
CA ASP A 55 -3.71 21.52 7.62
C ASP A 55 -3.18 22.02 8.97
N SER A 56 -3.83 21.67 10.09
CA SER A 56 -3.37 22.01 11.43
C SER A 56 -2.27 21.08 11.97
N GLY A 57 -1.77 20.14 11.16
CA GLY A 57 -0.72 19.20 11.56
C GLY A 57 -1.23 18.07 12.44
N THR A 58 -2.51 17.70 12.32
CA THR A 58 -3.11 16.55 13.03
C THR A 58 -3.51 15.46 12.06
N PHE A 59 -3.50 14.21 12.52
CA PHE A 59 -3.93 13.07 11.72
C PHE A 59 -4.96 12.20 12.45
N THR A 60 -5.72 11.43 11.68
CA THR A 60 -6.52 10.29 12.13
C THR A 60 -6.22 9.10 11.22
N ILE A 61 -5.89 7.95 11.79
CA ILE A 61 -5.77 6.66 11.10
C ILE A 61 -6.84 5.73 11.64
N THR A 62 -7.56 5.04 10.77
CA THR A 62 -8.48 3.96 11.16
C THR A 62 -8.19 2.68 10.41
N LYS A 63 -8.38 1.53 11.05
CA LYS A 63 -8.32 0.18 10.47
C LYS A 63 -9.70 -0.47 10.63
N SER A 64 -10.19 -1.17 9.61
CA SER A 64 -11.48 -1.88 9.62
C SER A 64 -11.34 -3.32 9.12
N GLU A 65 -12.15 -4.22 9.65
CA GLU A 65 -12.14 -5.62 9.19
C GLU A 65 -12.75 -5.79 7.80
N THR A 66 -13.77 -5.01 7.41
CA THR A 66 -14.33 -4.95 6.05
C THR A 66 -14.54 -3.51 5.57
N ALA A 67 -14.75 -3.29 4.27
CA ALA A 67 -14.93 -1.93 3.74
C ALA A 67 -16.20 -1.26 4.28
N THR A 68 -17.12 -2.09 4.79
CA THR A 68 -18.40 -1.67 5.36
C THR A 68 -18.48 -1.83 6.87
N SER A 69 -17.48 -2.45 7.52
CA SER A 69 -17.48 -2.63 8.97
C SER A 69 -17.04 -1.35 9.71
N PRO A 70 -17.48 -1.14 10.96
CA PRO A 70 -16.90 -0.13 11.83
C PRO A 70 -15.38 -0.32 11.99
N ALA A 71 -14.68 0.77 12.29
CA ALA A 71 -13.26 0.74 12.60
C ALA A 71 -13.00 -0.04 13.91
N VAL A 72 -12.02 -0.94 13.87
CA VAL A 72 -11.54 -1.72 15.03
C VAL A 72 -10.30 -1.09 15.67
N LEU A 73 -9.63 -0.18 14.97
CA LEU A 73 -8.53 0.63 15.49
C LEU A 73 -8.70 2.06 15.03
N THR A 74 -8.52 3.01 15.92
CA THR A 74 -8.46 4.46 15.63
C THR A 74 -7.26 5.06 16.35
N ILE A 75 -6.40 5.72 15.60
CA ILE A 75 -5.23 6.44 16.10
C ILE A 75 -5.39 7.90 15.71
N THR A 76 -5.28 8.80 16.68
CA THR A 76 -5.20 10.25 16.40
C THR A 76 -3.92 10.82 16.96
N GLY A 77 -3.41 11.88 16.36
CA GLY A 77 -2.13 12.45 16.76
C GLY A 77 -1.72 13.67 15.97
N SER A 78 -0.45 14.03 16.06
CA SER A 78 0.17 15.10 15.29
C SER A 78 1.10 14.55 14.23
N TYR A 79 1.27 15.29 13.14
CA TYR A 79 2.26 14.96 12.12
C TYR A 79 3.15 16.15 11.79
N VAL A 80 4.35 15.84 11.34
CA VAL A 80 5.32 16.82 10.83
C VAL A 80 6.01 16.27 9.58
N ASP A 81 6.21 17.14 8.59
CA ASP A 81 7.06 16.83 7.45
C ASP A 81 8.53 16.95 7.87
N LEU A 82 9.32 15.93 7.56
CA LEU A 82 10.75 15.88 7.85
C LEU A 82 11.55 16.32 6.62
N PRO A 83 12.70 17.00 6.80
CA PRO A 83 13.60 17.37 5.70
C PRO A 83 14.09 16.17 4.88
N ALA A 84 14.06 14.97 5.46
CA ALA A 84 14.39 13.72 4.80
C ALA A 84 13.39 13.32 3.70
N GLY A 85 12.21 13.98 3.62
CA GLY A 85 11.12 13.68 2.67
C GLY A 85 10.04 12.74 3.22
N PHE A 86 10.09 12.41 4.51
CA PHE A 86 9.11 11.57 5.20
C PHE A 86 8.13 12.42 6.02
N VAL A 87 6.93 11.91 6.23
CA VAL A 87 5.98 12.40 7.22
C VAL A 87 6.13 11.58 8.48
N LYS A 88 6.40 12.23 9.62
CA LYS A 88 6.39 11.57 10.94
C LYS A 88 5.02 11.74 11.57
N LEU A 89 4.39 10.64 11.95
CA LEU A 89 3.11 10.57 12.65
C LEU A 89 3.38 10.20 14.11
N THR A 90 3.02 11.05 15.06
CA THR A 90 3.16 10.75 16.50
C THR A 90 1.79 10.48 17.12
N ALA A 91 1.58 9.27 17.64
CA ALA A 91 0.32 8.87 18.24
C ALA A 91 0.02 9.68 19.51
N GLY A 92 -1.13 10.37 19.54
CA GLY A 92 -1.63 11.12 20.69
C GLY A 92 -2.74 10.38 21.46
N SER A 93 -3.58 9.62 20.74
CA SER A 93 -4.63 8.77 21.31
C SER A 93 -4.79 7.51 20.46
N VAL A 94 -5.02 6.38 21.13
CA VAL A 94 -5.24 5.08 20.48
C VAL A 94 -6.46 4.42 21.10
N VAL A 95 -7.42 4.04 20.26
CA VAL A 95 -8.62 3.28 20.61
C VAL A 95 -8.61 2.01 19.77
N ALA A 96 -8.51 0.85 20.43
CA ALA A 96 -8.44 -0.45 19.77
C ALA A 96 -9.49 -1.40 20.37
N ASP A 97 -10.15 -2.16 19.51
CA ASP A 97 -10.95 -3.32 19.91
C ASP A 97 -10.04 -4.37 20.58
N PRO A 98 -10.52 -5.12 21.59
CA PRO A 98 -9.74 -6.20 22.21
C PRO A 98 -9.18 -7.26 21.26
N SER A 99 -9.74 -7.41 20.06
CA SER A 99 -9.26 -8.31 19.01
C SER A 99 -7.99 -7.82 18.30
N VAL A 100 -7.68 -6.52 18.37
CA VAL A 100 -6.50 -5.95 17.71
C VAL A 100 -5.26 -6.18 18.59
N THR A 101 -4.38 -7.07 18.14
CA THR A 101 -3.04 -7.25 18.71
C THR A 101 -2.07 -6.26 18.08
N GLY A 102 -1.05 -5.82 18.83
CA GLY A 102 0.01 -4.96 18.28
C GLY A 102 -0.39 -3.51 18.02
N ALA A 103 -1.51 -3.03 18.60
CA ALA A 103 -1.87 -1.61 18.52
C ALA A 103 -0.77 -0.73 19.13
N PRO A 104 -0.45 0.43 18.51
CA PRO A 104 0.56 1.34 19.03
C PRO A 104 0.17 1.91 20.40
N SER A 105 1.17 2.41 21.12
CA SER A 105 1.02 3.19 22.34
C SER A 105 1.04 4.70 22.04
N VAL A 106 0.49 5.49 22.95
CA VAL A 106 0.63 6.96 22.89
C VAL A 106 2.10 7.33 22.98
N GLY A 107 2.55 8.20 22.07
CA GLY A 107 3.95 8.60 21.89
C GLY A 107 4.69 7.80 20.84
N ASP A 108 4.16 6.66 20.37
CA ASP A 108 4.77 5.89 19.29
C ASP A 108 4.77 6.70 17.99
N ALA A 109 5.81 6.50 17.19
CA ALA A 109 6.00 7.17 15.92
C ALA A 109 5.86 6.18 14.76
N ALA A 110 5.14 6.60 13.71
CA ALA A 110 5.13 5.95 12.41
C ALA A 110 5.65 6.93 11.35
N TYR A 111 6.09 6.39 10.22
CA TYR A 111 6.64 7.17 9.12
C TYR A 111 5.91 6.83 7.84
N ALA A 112 5.69 7.84 7.01
CA ALA A 112 5.02 7.71 5.74
C ALA A 112 5.69 8.54 4.65
N LEU A 113 5.36 8.22 3.40
CA LEU A 113 5.58 9.09 2.25
C LEU A 113 4.22 9.65 1.84
N ASN A 114 4.17 10.95 1.54
CA ASN A 114 2.94 11.63 1.17
C ASN A 114 3.14 12.40 -0.14
N VAL A 115 2.26 12.14 -1.10
CA VAL A 115 2.05 13.02 -2.26
C VAL A 115 0.67 13.62 -2.11
N PRO A 116 0.58 14.89 -1.66
CA PRO A 116 -0.69 15.52 -1.32
C PRO A 116 -1.74 15.38 -2.41
N GLY A 117 -2.91 14.86 -2.03
CA GLY A 117 -4.05 14.69 -2.93
C GLY A 117 -3.90 13.53 -3.91
N TYR A 118 -2.87 12.68 -3.78
CA TYR A 118 -2.70 11.55 -4.67
C TYR A 118 -2.49 10.22 -3.95
N VAL A 119 -1.37 10.05 -3.25
CA VAL A 119 -1.01 8.76 -2.62
C VAL A 119 -0.32 8.97 -1.28
N PHE A 120 -0.52 8.00 -0.38
CA PHE A 120 0.09 7.97 0.94
C PHE A 120 0.60 6.55 1.21
N PHE A 121 1.90 6.40 1.48
CA PHE A 121 2.50 5.10 1.78
C PHE A 121 2.91 5.07 3.23
N LEU A 122 2.22 4.25 4.03
CA LEU A 122 2.50 4.11 5.44
C LEU A 122 3.42 2.91 5.66
N LYS A 123 4.57 3.15 6.32
CA LYS A 123 5.34 2.05 6.91
C LYS A 123 4.50 1.43 8.03
N PRO A 124 4.42 0.09 8.14
CA PRO A 124 3.73 -0.57 9.24
C PRO A 124 4.09 0.02 10.60
N ILE A 125 3.03 0.29 11.35
CA ILE A 125 3.10 0.73 12.74
C ILE A 125 3.45 -0.46 13.63
N ASP A 126 2.91 -1.64 13.32
CA ASP A 126 3.27 -2.90 13.97
C ASP A 126 4.66 -3.34 13.50
N PRO A 127 5.66 -3.49 14.39
CA PRO A 127 7.00 -3.92 14.03
C PRO A 127 7.07 -5.37 13.52
N THR A 128 6.02 -6.16 13.69
CA THR A 128 5.92 -7.54 13.17
C THR A 128 5.30 -7.62 11.78
N SER A 129 4.78 -6.52 11.26
CA SER A 129 4.20 -6.45 9.92
C SER A 129 5.23 -5.96 8.91
N ASP A 130 5.38 -6.73 7.84
CA ASP A 130 6.29 -6.47 6.72
C ASP A 130 5.57 -5.94 5.47
N GLN A 131 4.31 -5.49 5.60
CA GLN A 131 3.53 -5.08 4.45
C GLN A 131 3.43 -3.55 4.36
N VAL A 132 4.00 -2.93 3.33
CA VAL A 132 3.78 -1.49 3.08
C VAL A 132 2.29 -1.29 2.86
N ILE A 133 1.71 -0.26 3.46
CA ILE A 133 0.29 0.05 3.32
C ILE A 133 0.18 1.18 2.29
N PRO A 134 0.04 0.88 0.98
CA PRO A 134 -0.26 1.89 -0.01
C PRO A 134 -1.69 2.38 0.18
N MET A 135 -1.89 3.67 0.02
CA MET A 135 -3.21 4.29 0.01
C MET A 135 -3.28 5.30 -1.13
N VAL A 136 -4.45 5.41 -1.75
CA VAL A 136 -4.76 6.44 -2.75
C VAL A 136 -5.66 7.49 -2.12
N SER A 137 -5.74 8.67 -2.72
CA SER A 137 -6.61 9.73 -2.23
C SER A 137 -8.07 9.26 -2.23
N SER A 138 -8.68 9.25 -1.04
CA SER A 138 -10.07 8.88 -0.84
C SER A 138 -11.00 9.98 -1.36
N GLY A 139 -12.22 9.63 -1.76
CA GLY A 139 -13.19 10.61 -2.22
C GLY A 139 -14.30 9.96 -3.01
N SER A 140 -14.84 10.65 -4.01
CA SER A 140 -15.84 10.07 -4.89
C SER A 140 -15.22 9.05 -5.86
N CYS A 141 -16.01 8.06 -6.26
CA CYS A 141 -15.64 7.15 -7.34
C CYS A 141 -15.38 7.91 -8.66
N PRO A 142 -14.45 7.42 -9.50
CA PRO A 142 -14.14 8.04 -10.78
C PRO A 142 -15.40 8.23 -11.63
N ALA A 143 -15.64 9.47 -12.07
CA ALA A 143 -16.77 9.82 -12.94
C ALA A 143 -16.48 9.63 -14.44
N SER A 144 -15.23 9.32 -14.79
CA SER A 144 -14.75 9.11 -16.15
C SER A 144 -13.84 7.90 -16.22
N ASN A 145 -13.75 7.31 -17.41
CA ASN A 145 -12.80 6.23 -17.67
C ASN A 145 -11.37 6.73 -17.48
N PHE A 146 -10.49 5.85 -17.02
CA PHE A 146 -9.07 6.17 -16.90
C PHE A 146 -8.20 4.93 -17.11
N ASP A 147 -6.94 5.21 -17.48
CA ASP A 147 -5.90 4.20 -17.63
C ASP A 147 -4.75 4.48 -16.64
N ALA A 148 -4.20 3.40 -16.11
CA ALA A 148 -3.08 3.40 -15.19
C ALA A 148 -2.06 2.33 -15.60
N ASN A 149 -0.81 2.54 -15.20
CA ASN A 149 0.17 1.46 -15.08
C ASN A 149 0.13 0.95 -13.65
N TRP A 150 0.33 -0.35 -13.44
CA TRP A 150 0.37 -0.95 -12.13
C TRP A 150 1.60 -1.84 -11.95
N VAL A 151 2.01 -1.98 -10.70
CA VAL A 151 3.01 -2.95 -10.24
C VAL A 151 2.47 -3.68 -9.00
N ASN A 152 2.90 -4.91 -8.78
CA ASN A 152 2.64 -5.57 -7.50
C ASN A 152 3.43 -4.86 -6.40
N VAL A 153 2.78 -4.61 -5.26
CA VAL A 153 3.42 -4.15 -4.02
C VAL A 153 3.34 -5.20 -2.92
N ASN A 154 2.53 -6.23 -3.14
CA ASN A 154 2.49 -7.48 -2.39
C ASN A 154 2.08 -8.60 -3.35
N VAL A 155 2.55 -9.81 -3.10
CA VAL A 155 2.12 -11.01 -3.83
C VAL A 155 1.77 -12.10 -2.84
N GLU A 156 0.87 -12.98 -3.24
CA GLU A 156 0.51 -14.18 -2.49
C GLU A 156 1.76 -15.03 -2.18
N ASN A 157 1.70 -15.76 -1.07
CA ASN A 157 2.81 -16.62 -0.68
C ASN A 157 3.10 -17.71 -1.75
N GLY A 158 4.38 -17.91 -2.05
CA GLY A 158 4.83 -18.89 -3.04
C GLY A 158 4.94 -18.36 -4.48
N VAL A 159 4.47 -17.14 -4.76
CA VAL A 159 4.78 -16.49 -6.04
C VAL A 159 6.25 -16.12 -6.11
N SER A 160 6.92 -16.54 -7.19
CA SER A 160 8.32 -16.24 -7.43
C SER A 160 8.50 -15.08 -8.40
N ALA A 161 9.35 -14.12 -8.04
CA ALA A 161 9.78 -13.01 -8.90
C ALA A 161 10.58 -13.46 -10.14
N ALA A 162 11.08 -14.70 -10.15
CA ALA A 162 11.75 -15.31 -11.30
C ALA A 162 10.79 -16.06 -12.24
N ASN A 163 9.53 -16.28 -11.85
CA ASN A 163 8.59 -17.03 -12.65
C ASN A 163 8.10 -16.20 -13.84
N SER A 164 8.40 -16.67 -15.06
CA SER A 164 7.97 -16.00 -16.29
C SER A 164 6.46 -16.02 -16.52
N ALA A 165 5.72 -16.85 -15.79
CA ALA A 165 4.26 -16.97 -15.84
C ALA A 165 3.53 -16.19 -14.75
N SER A 166 4.24 -15.56 -13.80
CA SER A 166 3.63 -14.76 -12.74
C SER A 166 3.48 -13.31 -13.19
N SER A 167 2.27 -12.77 -13.03
CA SER A 167 1.95 -11.37 -13.33
C SER A 167 2.54 -10.45 -12.27
N MET A 168 3.38 -9.49 -12.67
CA MET A 168 4.15 -8.63 -11.77
C MET A 168 3.89 -7.14 -11.98
N TYR A 169 3.61 -6.75 -13.23
CA TYR A 169 3.24 -5.39 -13.60
C TYR A 169 2.37 -5.41 -14.86
N GLY A 170 1.74 -4.28 -15.18
CA GLY A 170 0.88 -4.19 -16.35
C GLY A 170 0.06 -2.93 -16.42
N THR A 171 -0.90 -2.89 -17.34
CA THR A 171 -1.84 -1.78 -17.42
C THR A 171 -3.14 -2.11 -16.72
N PHE A 172 -3.78 -1.08 -16.18
CA PHE A 172 -5.10 -1.12 -15.57
C PHE A 172 -5.98 -0.13 -16.31
N SER A 173 -7.25 -0.48 -16.54
CA SER A 173 -8.25 0.43 -17.07
C SER A 173 -9.54 0.30 -16.29
N PHE A 174 -10.18 1.43 -16.01
CA PHE A 174 -11.50 1.46 -15.37
C PHE A 174 -12.52 2.12 -16.29
N ASP A 175 -13.63 1.43 -16.52
CA ASP A 175 -14.80 1.99 -17.20
C ASP A 175 -15.80 2.49 -16.15
N ALA A 176 -15.95 3.81 -16.05
CA ALA A 176 -16.84 4.45 -15.09
C ALA A 176 -18.33 4.26 -15.44
N THR A 177 -18.65 3.97 -16.70
CA THR A 177 -20.03 3.73 -17.15
C THR A 177 -20.51 2.36 -16.68
N THR A 178 -19.64 1.36 -16.76
CA THR A 178 -19.97 -0.02 -16.38
C THR A 178 -19.49 -0.41 -14.99
N GLY A 179 -18.69 0.44 -14.33
CA GLY A 179 -18.07 0.12 -13.04
C GLY A 179 -17.13 -1.09 -13.12
N THR A 180 -16.49 -1.28 -14.27
CA THR A 180 -15.71 -2.50 -14.56
C THR A 180 -14.22 -2.16 -14.68
N PRO A 181 -13.36 -2.72 -13.80
CA PRO A 181 -11.93 -2.67 -13.97
C PRO A 181 -11.44 -3.81 -14.87
N THR A 182 -10.36 -3.56 -15.60
CA THR A 182 -9.69 -4.56 -16.45
C THR A 182 -8.18 -4.42 -16.31
N LEU A 183 -7.45 -5.49 -16.62
CA LEU A 183 -6.00 -5.51 -16.77
C LEU A 183 -5.68 -5.80 -18.25
N PRO A 184 -5.69 -4.78 -19.13
CA PRO A 184 -5.54 -5.00 -20.58
C PRO A 184 -4.22 -5.67 -20.98
N SER A 185 -3.17 -5.49 -20.17
CA SER A 185 -1.86 -6.06 -20.41
C SER A 185 -1.25 -6.45 -19.08
N THR A 186 -0.73 -7.67 -18.99
CA THR A 186 -0.01 -8.18 -17.84
C THR A 186 1.34 -8.75 -18.27
N TYR A 187 2.34 -8.58 -17.41
CA TYR A 187 3.73 -8.92 -17.72
C TYR A 187 4.44 -9.50 -16.49
N SER A 188 5.38 -10.42 -16.74
CA SER A 188 6.31 -10.90 -15.72
C SER A 188 7.61 -10.08 -15.71
N LEU A 189 8.41 -10.22 -14.64
CA LEU A 189 9.74 -9.59 -14.52
C LEU A 189 10.78 -10.12 -15.52
N THR A 190 10.48 -11.19 -16.24
CA THR A 190 11.26 -11.63 -17.42
C THR A 190 10.77 -10.98 -18.72
N GLN A 191 9.86 -10.01 -18.63
CA GLN A 191 9.23 -9.28 -19.74
C GLN A 191 8.41 -10.17 -20.68
N SER A 192 7.92 -11.31 -20.17
CA SER A 192 6.96 -12.13 -20.93
C SER A 192 5.58 -11.48 -20.83
N SER A 193 4.94 -11.23 -21.97
CA SER A 193 3.52 -10.84 -21.98
C SER A 193 2.66 -12.04 -21.59
N LEU A 194 1.75 -11.82 -20.65
CA LEU A 194 0.83 -12.83 -20.12
C LEU A 194 -0.61 -12.62 -20.63
N GLY A 195 -0.83 -11.57 -21.42
CA GLY A 195 -2.11 -11.25 -22.05
C GLY A 195 -2.96 -10.30 -21.22
N THR A 196 -4.27 -10.44 -21.35
CA THR A 196 -5.29 -9.64 -20.66
C THR A 196 -5.86 -10.42 -19.50
N ASP A 197 -6.19 -9.74 -18.40
CA ASP A 197 -7.04 -10.29 -17.36
C ASP A 197 -8.24 -9.37 -17.10
N ASN A 198 -9.38 -9.94 -16.76
CA ASN A 198 -10.60 -9.20 -16.48
C ASN A 198 -10.98 -9.36 -15.03
N LEU A 199 -11.15 -8.22 -14.36
CA LEU A 199 -11.69 -8.19 -13.03
C LEU A 199 -13.22 -8.09 -13.13
N SER A 200 -13.92 -8.70 -12.19
CA SER A 200 -15.37 -8.58 -12.14
C SER A 200 -15.79 -7.12 -11.93
N GLY A 201 -16.86 -6.69 -12.59
CA GLY A 201 -17.47 -5.39 -12.29
C GLY A 201 -18.04 -5.35 -10.86
N GLY A 202 -18.37 -4.14 -10.40
CA GLY A 202 -18.83 -3.93 -9.03
C GLY A 202 -19.63 -2.66 -8.81
N SER A 203 -19.98 -2.43 -7.54
CA SER A 203 -20.55 -1.17 -7.08
C SER A 203 -19.49 -0.33 -6.41
N CYS A 204 -19.35 0.93 -6.83
CA CYS A 204 -18.41 1.86 -6.22
C CYS A 204 -19.12 2.88 -5.34
N ALA A 205 -18.64 3.04 -4.11
CA ALA A 205 -19.02 4.12 -3.20
C ALA A 205 -17.77 4.64 -2.48
N ASP A 206 -17.66 5.95 -2.29
CA ASP A 206 -16.56 6.58 -1.57
C ASP A 206 -15.15 6.18 -2.07
N GLY A 207 -15.03 5.98 -3.38
CA GLY A 207 -13.78 5.58 -4.03
C GLY A 207 -13.41 4.11 -3.78
N ILE A 208 -14.31 3.32 -3.22
CA ILE A 208 -14.13 1.90 -2.96
C ILE A 208 -15.10 1.14 -3.87
N LEU A 209 -14.55 0.43 -4.84
CA LEU A 209 -15.26 -0.48 -5.72
C LEU A 209 -15.25 -1.88 -5.12
N ILE A 210 -16.42 -2.36 -4.70
CA ILE A 210 -16.60 -3.74 -4.27
C ILE A 210 -16.92 -4.59 -5.50
N LEU A 211 -15.95 -5.40 -5.94
CA LEU A 211 -16.07 -6.27 -7.10
C LEU A 211 -17.03 -7.43 -6.77
N ASN A 212 -17.64 -8.02 -7.79
CA ASN A 212 -18.64 -9.10 -7.66
C ASN A 212 -19.97 -8.71 -6.99
N ASN A 213 -20.29 -7.41 -6.89
CA ASN A 213 -21.60 -6.92 -6.37
C ASN A 213 -22.01 -7.54 -5.01
N ASN A 214 -21.08 -7.75 -4.09
CA ASN A 214 -21.34 -8.36 -2.77
C ASN A 214 -21.90 -9.80 -2.82
N LEU A 215 -21.70 -10.54 -3.93
CA LEU A 215 -22.28 -11.88 -4.12
C LEU A 215 -21.51 -13.03 -3.46
N GLY A 216 -20.39 -12.76 -2.78
CA GLY A 216 -19.66 -13.79 -2.04
C GLY A 216 -18.54 -13.21 -1.18
N VAL A 217 -18.36 -13.81 0.00
CA VAL A 217 -17.18 -13.60 0.84
C VAL A 217 -16.05 -14.43 0.22
N PRO A 218 -14.89 -13.83 -0.10
CA PRO A 218 -14.42 -12.54 0.44
C PRO A 218 -14.56 -11.41 -0.58
N GLU A 219 -14.82 -10.20 -0.06
CA GLU A 219 -14.93 -8.98 -0.86
C GLU A 219 -13.60 -8.69 -1.56
N THR A 220 -13.58 -8.77 -2.89
CA THR A 220 -12.49 -8.23 -3.70
C THR A 220 -12.74 -6.74 -3.89
N GLU A 221 -11.73 -5.93 -3.60
CA GLU A 221 -11.90 -4.48 -3.49
C GLU A 221 -10.86 -3.76 -4.33
N ALA A 222 -11.30 -2.69 -4.98
CA ALA A 222 -10.43 -1.71 -5.62
C ALA A 222 -10.65 -0.34 -4.99
N TYR A 223 -9.57 0.29 -4.56
CA TYR A 223 -9.53 1.67 -4.10
C TYR A 223 -9.16 2.53 -5.30
N LEU A 224 -10.08 3.40 -5.71
CA LEU A 224 -10.00 4.21 -6.92
C LEU A 224 -10.05 5.69 -6.53
N THR A 225 -9.27 6.50 -7.23
CA THR A 225 -9.30 7.96 -7.06
C THR A 225 -9.62 8.68 -8.37
N ASN A 226 -10.21 9.87 -8.28
CA ASN A 226 -10.45 10.76 -9.43
C ASN A 226 -9.16 11.20 -10.14
N ASN A 227 -8.02 11.01 -9.48
CA ASN A 227 -6.69 11.34 -9.99
C ASN A 227 -6.02 10.14 -10.70
N ASN A 228 -6.81 9.18 -11.19
CA ASN A 228 -6.36 8.01 -11.95
C ASN A 228 -5.36 7.11 -11.20
N GLY A 229 -5.42 7.10 -9.87
CA GLY A 229 -4.73 6.14 -9.02
C GLY A 229 -5.65 4.96 -8.69
N ALA A 230 -5.07 3.78 -8.54
CA ALA A 230 -5.80 2.58 -8.16
C ALA A 230 -4.97 1.74 -7.19
N ILE A 231 -5.62 1.06 -6.26
CA ILE A 231 -5.06 -0.10 -5.58
C ILE A 231 -6.09 -1.21 -5.67
N VAL A 232 -5.69 -2.38 -6.17
CA VAL A 232 -6.61 -3.52 -6.27
C VAL A 232 -6.06 -4.68 -5.49
N ARG A 233 -6.92 -5.26 -4.64
CA ARG A 233 -6.67 -6.53 -3.99
C ARG A 233 -7.06 -7.66 -4.93
N THR A 234 -6.15 -8.59 -5.18
CA THR A 234 -6.31 -9.78 -6.02
C THR A 234 -5.79 -11.00 -5.25
N GLY A 235 -6.03 -12.24 -5.71
CA GLY A 235 -5.50 -13.45 -5.03
C GLY A 235 -6.33 -13.96 -3.84
N ILE A 236 -7.64 -13.71 -3.85
CA ILE A 236 -8.49 -14.04 -2.70
C ILE A 236 -8.94 -15.50 -2.73
N ASP A 237 -8.01 -16.43 -2.45
CA ASP A 237 -8.35 -17.85 -2.30
C ASP A 237 -8.94 -18.14 -0.90
N THR A 238 -8.52 -17.37 0.13
CA THR A 238 -9.00 -17.50 1.51
C THR A 238 -9.52 -16.17 2.08
N PRO A 239 -10.77 -16.10 2.58
CA PRO A 239 -11.27 -14.90 3.27
C PRO A 239 -10.41 -14.44 4.44
N ASN A 240 -10.05 -13.16 4.44
CA ASN A 240 -9.35 -12.49 5.54
C ASN A 240 -7.98 -13.10 5.89
N ASP A 241 -7.36 -13.81 4.95
CA ASP A 241 -5.95 -14.20 5.06
C ASP A 241 -5.11 -13.21 4.23
N GLU A 242 -4.44 -12.28 4.92
CA GLU A 242 -3.58 -11.30 4.25
C GLU A 242 -2.34 -11.95 3.61
N THR A 243 -2.00 -13.19 3.97
CA THR A 243 -0.85 -13.92 3.41
C THR A 243 -1.10 -14.47 2.01
N ASP A 244 -2.37 -14.58 1.61
CA ASP A 244 -2.79 -14.99 0.27
C ASP A 244 -3.06 -13.76 -0.63
N ASP A 245 -2.99 -12.53 -0.11
CA ASP A 245 -3.35 -11.35 -0.89
C ASP A 245 -2.25 -10.91 -1.85
N THR A 246 -2.63 -10.62 -3.10
CA THR A 246 -1.82 -9.86 -4.04
C THR A 246 -2.36 -8.44 -4.16
N TYR A 247 -1.52 -7.44 -3.96
CA TYR A 247 -1.89 -6.03 -4.07
C TYR A 247 -1.21 -5.42 -5.28
N ILE A 248 -2.01 -4.98 -6.26
CA ILE A 248 -1.51 -4.13 -7.34
C ILE A 248 -1.70 -2.67 -6.95
N PHE A 249 -0.67 -1.87 -7.15
CA PHE A 249 -0.71 -0.43 -6.99
C PHE A 249 -0.56 0.21 -8.36
N GLY A 250 -1.48 1.12 -8.70
CA GLY A 250 -1.59 1.76 -9.99
C GLY A 250 -1.45 3.28 -9.94
N LEU A 251 -0.65 3.81 -10.86
CA LEU A 251 -0.47 5.24 -11.11
C LEU A 251 -0.98 5.62 -12.50
N ALA A 252 -1.38 6.87 -12.68
CA ALA A 252 -1.88 7.39 -13.94
C ALA A 252 -0.86 7.13 -15.06
N LYS A 253 -1.33 6.61 -16.19
CA LYS A 253 -0.45 6.27 -17.31
C LYS A 253 0.07 7.55 -17.97
N GLU A 254 1.39 7.74 -17.93
CA GLU A 254 2.06 8.89 -18.54
C GLU A 254 3.17 8.43 -19.48
N THR A 255 3.30 9.03 -20.66
CA THR A 255 4.46 8.74 -21.51
C THR A 255 5.67 9.52 -21.01
N LEU A 256 6.78 8.81 -20.75
CA LEU A 256 8.00 9.42 -20.26
C LEU A 256 8.82 9.94 -21.44
N ALA A 257 9.02 11.26 -21.51
CA ALA A 257 9.74 11.87 -22.61
C ALA A 257 11.27 11.65 -22.55
N ASP A 258 11.83 11.69 -21.34
CA ASP A 258 13.27 11.59 -21.09
C ASP A 258 13.51 11.00 -19.68
N ILE A 259 14.56 10.20 -19.52
CA ILE A 259 14.99 9.63 -18.24
C ILE A 259 15.53 10.73 -17.33
N ALA A 260 16.06 11.80 -17.91
CA ALA A 260 16.54 12.96 -17.16
C ALA A 260 15.44 13.65 -16.33
N ASN A 261 14.16 13.45 -16.66
CA ASN A 261 13.05 13.95 -15.85
C ASN A 261 12.93 13.25 -14.47
N LEU A 262 13.65 12.14 -14.27
CA LEU A 262 13.74 11.41 -13.01
C LEU A 262 15.04 11.69 -12.24
N ALA A 263 15.84 12.65 -12.68
CA ALA A 263 17.01 13.08 -11.94
C ALA A 263 16.59 13.91 -10.73
N ASP A 264 16.60 13.30 -9.54
CA ASP A 264 16.23 13.96 -8.29
C ASP A 264 16.78 13.19 -7.06
N ASN A 265 16.55 13.76 -5.88
CA ASN A 265 16.69 13.09 -4.59
C ASN A 265 15.31 12.63 -4.12
N TYR A 266 15.24 11.37 -3.73
CA TYR A 266 14.01 10.69 -3.35
C TYR A 266 14.08 10.19 -1.91
N ALA A 267 12.96 10.29 -1.21
CA ALA A 267 12.67 9.50 -0.04
C ALA A 267 11.88 8.27 -0.46
N GLY A 268 12.10 7.13 0.17
CA GLY A 268 11.48 5.90 -0.25
C GLY A 268 11.19 4.90 0.85
N LEU A 269 10.31 3.95 0.51
CA LEU A 269 10.09 2.71 1.25
C LEU A 269 10.49 1.55 0.34
N LEU A 270 11.42 0.75 0.83
CA LEU A 270 11.88 -0.48 0.21
C LEU A 270 11.21 -1.66 0.92
N PHE A 271 10.71 -2.62 0.16
CA PHE A 271 10.36 -3.96 0.60
C PHE A 271 11.25 -4.99 -0.10
N ASP A 272 11.89 -5.88 0.65
CA ASP A 272 12.72 -6.97 0.14
C ASP A 272 12.37 -8.28 0.85
N ALA A 273 11.65 -9.17 0.15
CA ALA A 273 11.18 -10.45 0.69
C ALA A 273 12.32 -11.43 1.01
N SER A 274 13.54 -11.18 0.52
CA SER A 274 14.71 -12.00 0.88
C SER A 274 15.21 -11.74 2.31
N GLN A 275 14.79 -10.63 2.92
CA GLN A 275 15.13 -10.30 4.30
C GLN A 275 14.28 -11.11 5.28
N THR A 276 14.78 -11.20 6.51
CA THR A 276 14.04 -11.84 7.61
C THR A 276 12.76 -11.10 7.93
N THR A 277 11.69 -11.84 8.23
CA THR A 277 10.42 -11.28 8.72
C THR A 277 10.63 -10.29 9.88
N GLY A 278 9.93 -9.16 9.85
CA GLY A 278 10.07 -7.98 10.70
C GLY A 278 11.12 -6.98 10.20
N SER A 279 11.87 -7.31 9.14
CA SER A 279 12.95 -6.48 8.59
C SER A 279 12.85 -6.31 7.07
N GLN A 280 11.73 -6.71 6.47
CA GLN A 280 11.59 -6.67 5.01
C GLN A 280 11.34 -5.26 4.51
N ILE A 281 10.81 -4.37 5.35
CA ILE A 281 10.62 -2.96 5.01
C ILE A 281 11.73 -2.08 5.59
N SER A 282 12.37 -1.30 4.72
CA SER A 282 13.38 -0.30 5.09
C SER A 282 13.07 1.07 4.49
N PRO A 283 13.18 2.17 5.25
CA PRO A 283 13.21 3.51 4.67
C PRO A 283 14.52 3.70 3.89
N VAL A 284 14.45 4.36 2.75
CA VAL A 284 15.60 4.57 1.86
C VAL A 284 15.69 6.01 1.37
N SER A 285 16.91 6.44 1.06
CA SER A 285 17.20 7.67 0.32
C SER A 285 17.87 7.28 -0.99
N VAL A 286 17.31 7.74 -2.11
CA VAL A 286 17.81 7.43 -3.45
C VAL A 286 18.12 8.72 -4.18
N THR A 287 19.29 8.80 -4.81
CA THR A 287 19.64 9.91 -5.70
C THR A 287 19.81 9.38 -7.10
N CYS A 288 19.10 9.94 -8.07
CA CYS A 288 19.19 9.58 -9.49
C CYS A 288 19.81 10.72 -10.30
N ASP A 289 20.63 10.39 -11.30
CA ASP A 289 21.18 11.35 -12.24
C ASP A 289 20.42 11.39 -13.58
N ALA A 290 20.84 12.30 -14.47
CA ALA A 290 20.20 12.51 -15.77
C ALA A 290 20.36 11.33 -16.75
N THR A 291 21.19 10.34 -16.42
CA THR A 291 21.39 9.13 -17.23
C THR A 291 20.55 7.94 -16.75
N GLY A 292 19.80 8.11 -15.65
CA GLY A 292 19.06 7.03 -15.01
C GLY A 292 19.89 6.17 -14.06
N ALA A 293 21.14 6.57 -13.76
CA ALA A 293 21.93 5.92 -12.73
C ALA A 293 21.55 6.47 -11.36
N CYS A 294 21.12 5.60 -10.46
CA CYS A 294 20.74 5.96 -9.10
C CYS A 294 21.56 5.22 -8.06
N THR A 295 21.78 5.88 -6.92
CA THR A 295 22.39 5.30 -5.72
C THR A 295 21.40 5.34 -4.58
N GLY A 296 21.06 4.17 -4.04
CA GLY A 296 20.19 3.99 -2.88
C GLY A 296 20.98 3.73 -1.60
N THR A 297 20.48 4.23 -0.48
CA THR A 297 21.01 4.00 0.87
C THR A 297 19.86 3.79 1.85
N ILE A 298 20.05 2.91 2.83
CA ILE A 298 19.07 2.74 3.93
C ILE A 298 19.15 3.95 4.86
N VAL A 299 18.01 4.46 5.30
CA VAL A 299 17.92 5.51 6.33
C VAL A 299 17.84 4.83 7.70
N THR A 300 18.93 4.86 8.47
CA THR A 300 19.01 4.17 9.77
C THR A 300 18.36 4.96 10.90
N ASP A 301 18.25 6.28 10.75
CA ASP A 301 17.50 7.17 11.63
C ASP A 301 16.79 8.22 10.78
N ILE A 302 15.46 8.12 10.68
CA ILE A 302 14.64 9.00 9.84
C ILE A 302 14.57 10.41 10.44
N ASP A 303 14.56 10.55 11.77
CA ASP A 303 14.48 11.84 12.45
C ASP A 303 15.75 12.66 12.24
N ALA A 304 16.92 12.01 12.35
CA ALA A 304 18.21 12.64 12.14
C ALA A 304 18.66 12.64 10.67
N ASN A 305 17.91 11.99 9.77
CA ASN A 305 18.31 11.73 8.38
C ASN A 305 19.69 11.04 8.30
N THR A 306 19.95 10.08 9.18
CA THR A 306 21.19 9.31 9.19
C THR A 306 21.10 8.19 8.17
N LEU A 307 22.10 8.08 7.30
CA LEU A 307 22.17 7.07 6.24
C LEU A 307 23.14 5.96 6.63
N SER A 308 22.85 4.73 6.17
CA SER A 308 23.82 3.64 6.15
C SER A 308 25.01 3.98 5.25
N THR A 309 26.17 3.38 5.53
CA THR A 309 27.33 3.42 4.63
C THR A 309 27.18 2.47 3.45
N ASP A 310 26.29 1.49 3.55
CA ASP A 310 26.03 0.54 2.48
C ASP A 310 25.19 1.20 1.38
N THR A 311 25.59 0.98 0.14
CA THR A 311 24.95 1.56 -1.05
C THR A 311 24.49 0.47 -1.99
N VAL A 312 23.41 0.77 -2.70
CA VAL A 312 22.85 -0.06 -3.76
C VAL A 312 22.82 0.75 -5.05
N ALA A 313 23.18 0.12 -6.17
CA ALA A 313 23.08 0.75 -7.47
C ALA A 313 21.74 0.36 -8.12
N ILE A 314 20.99 1.35 -8.60
CA ILE A 314 19.80 1.15 -9.43
C ILE A 314 20.10 1.78 -10.79
N SER A 315 19.83 1.07 -11.87
CA SER A 315 20.03 1.56 -13.24
C SER A 315 18.72 1.52 -13.98
N LEU A 316 18.19 2.68 -14.34
CA LEU A 316 16.99 2.86 -15.14
C LEU A 316 17.39 3.11 -16.59
N THR A 317 16.95 2.25 -17.52
CA THR A 317 17.56 2.17 -18.85
C THR A 317 16.58 2.42 -19.99
N THR A 318 15.46 1.69 -20.03
CA THR A 318 14.57 1.70 -21.19
C THR A 318 13.24 2.30 -20.81
N LEU A 319 12.96 3.49 -21.33
CA LEU A 319 11.68 4.19 -21.14
C LEU A 319 10.58 3.61 -22.03
N ASN A 320 9.35 3.71 -21.55
CA ASN A 320 8.12 3.31 -22.23
C ASN A 320 8.15 1.87 -22.74
N ASN A 321 8.73 0.95 -21.96
CA ASN A 321 8.86 -0.46 -22.30
C ASN A 321 8.33 -1.36 -21.17
N PRO A 322 7.44 -2.33 -21.46
CA PRO A 322 6.89 -2.67 -22.79
C PRO A 322 5.86 -1.67 -23.31
N GLU A 323 5.38 -0.76 -22.45
CA GLU A 323 4.39 0.25 -22.80
C GLU A 323 4.72 1.63 -22.21
N ALA A 324 4.04 2.66 -22.71
CA ALA A 324 4.15 4.02 -22.21
C ALA A 324 4.01 4.10 -20.67
N GLY A 325 4.97 4.77 -20.04
CA GLY A 325 5.03 5.00 -18.60
C GLY A 325 5.73 3.92 -17.78
N PHE A 326 6.20 2.85 -18.41
CA PHE A 326 7.12 1.90 -17.77
C PHE A 326 8.58 2.25 -18.02
N ILE A 327 9.44 1.86 -17.10
CA ILE A 327 10.89 1.98 -17.18
C ILE A 327 11.48 0.65 -16.76
N THR A 328 12.29 0.03 -17.60
CA THR A 328 13.02 -1.17 -17.19
C THR A 328 14.43 -0.84 -16.73
N GLY A 329 14.93 -1.65 -15.81
CA GLY A 329 16.20 -1.42 -15.17
C GLY A 329 16.73 -2.63 -14.41
N THR A 330 17.76 -2.39 -13.63
CA THR A 330 18.33 -3.37 -12.71
C THR A 330 18.60 -2.74 -11.36
N ILE A 331 18.61 -3.58 -10.34
CA ILE A 331 19.12 -3.25 -9.01
C ILE A 331 20.29 -4.17 -8.70
N SER A 332 21.36 -3.63 -8.13
CA SER A 332 22.63 -4.32 -7.98
C SER A 332 23.31 -4.02 -6.65
N VAL A 333 23.80 -5.07 -5.98
CA VAL A 333 24.54 -4.97 -4.71
C VAL A 333 25.91 -5.65 -4.80
N PRO A 334 26.94 -5.15 -4.09
CA PRO A 334 28.20 -5.85 -3.96
C PRO A 334 28.03 -7.20 -3.25
N SER A 335 28.64 -8.27 -3.77
CA SER A 335 28.62 -9.60 -3.13
C SER A 335 29.90 -10.38 -3.44
N GLY A 336 30.60 -10.84 -2.40
CA GLY A 336 31.65 -11.86 -2.48
C GLY A 336 32.80 -11.63 -3.48
N GLY A 337 33.09 -10.38 -3.87
CA GLY A 337 34.10 -10.04 -4.88
C GLY A 337 33.55 -9.67 -6.26
N GLY A 338 32.23 -9.55 -6.41
CA GLY A 338 31.55 -9.07 -7.61
C GLY A 338 30.26 -8.31 -7.29
N THR A 339 29.34 -8.32 -8.25
CA THR A 339 28.02 -7.67 -8.14
C THR A 339 26.95 -8.69 -8.50
N VAL A 340 25.91 -8.78 -7.67
CA VAL A 340 24.70 -9.55 -7.97
C VAL A 340 23.57 -8.57 -8.29
N SER A 341 22.68 -8.96 -9.20
CA SER A 341 21.66 -8.07 -9.74
C SER A 341 20.31 -8.75 -9.96
N GLY A 342 19.24 -8.00 -9.71
CA GLY A 342 17.87 -8.35 -10.05
C GLY A 342 17.29 -7.44 -11.12
N ASN A 343 16.36 -7.98 -11.92
CA ASN A 343 15.57 -7.17 -12.86
C ASN A 343 14.62 -6.24 -12.11
N LEU A 344 14.39 -5.05 -12.67
CA LEU A 344 13.50 -4.03 -12.12
C LEU A 344 12.59 -3.50 -13.24
N THR A 345 11.32 -3.31 -12.93
CA THR A 345 10.39 -2.53 -13.77
C THR A 345 9.69 -1.50 -12.91
N CYS A 346 9.71 -0.25 -13.34
CA CYS A 346 9.14 0.88 -12.63
C CYS A 346 8.03 1.51 -13.44
N MET A 347 6.99 1.97 -12.77
CA MET A 347 6.13 3.03 -13.26
C MET A 347 6.58 4.36 -12.66
N ALA A 348 6.43 5.45 -13.41
CA ALA A 348 6.72 6.78 -12.92
C ALA A 348 5.59 7.75 -13.27
N ASN A 349 5.39 8.72 -12.40
CA ASN A 349 4.49 9.84 -12.61
C ASN A 349 5.25 11.14 -12.28
N ILE A 350 5.40 12.01 -13.29
CA ILE A 350 6.22 13.22 -13.20
C ILE A 350 5.32 14.38 -12.78
N ASN A 351 5.72 15.14 -11.76
CA ASN A 351 4.90 16.23 -11.23
C ASN A 351 3.47 15.75 -10.90
N ALA A 352 3.39 14.70 -10.09
CA ALA A 352 2.17 13.97 -9.83
C ALA A 352 1.06 14.88 -9.31
N GLN A 353 -0.04 14.94 -10.07
CA GLN A 353 -1.19 15.81 -9.83
C GLN A 353 -0.82 17.30 -9.67
N GLY A 354 0.26 17.75 -10.30
CA GLY A 354 0.73 19.14 -10.18
C GLY A 354 1.39 19.47 -8.83
N SER A 355 1.71 18.48 -8.01
CA SER A 355 2.29 18.67 -6.67
C SER A 355 3.76 19.12 -6.68
N GLY A 356 4.41 19.11 -7.83
CA GLY A 356 5.86 19.27 -7.96
C GLY A 356 6.66 18.02 -7.58
N LYS A 357 6.01 16.93 -7.13
CA LYS A 357 6.67 15.69 -6.73
C LYS A 357 6.65 14.65 -7.83
N ASN A 358 7.76 13.95 -8.00
CA ASN A 358 7.87 12.79 -8.86
C ASN A 358 7.62 11.53 -8.02
N ILE A 359 6.87 10.59 -8.57
CA ILE A 359 6.68 9.26 -7.97
C ILE A 359 7.35 8.24 -8.87
N VAL A 360 8.14 7.35 -8.29
CA VAL A 360 8.64 6.15 -8.96
C VAL A 360 8.28 4.95 -8.11
N SER A 361 7.55 3.99 -8.66
CA SER A 361 7.21 2.75 -7.98
C SER A 361 7.68 1.59 -8.83
N CYS A 362 8.54 0.76 -8.27
CA CYS A 362 9.14 -0.35 -8.96
C CYS A 362 8.83 -1.68 -8.27
N VAL A 363 8.69 -2.70 -9.11
CA VAL A 363 8.69 -4.11 -8.75
C VAL A 363 9.89 -4.76 -9.40
N GLY A 364 10.51 -5.70 -8.70
CA GLY A 364 11.74 -6.33 -9.15
C GLY A 364 12.08 -7.62 -8.42
N GLN A 365 13.27 -8.11 -8.76
CA GLN A 365 13.90 -9.27 -8.15
C GLN A 365 14.88 -8.80 -7.08
N SER A 366 14.89 -9.44 -5.91
CA SER A 366 15.90 -9.15 -4.91
C SER A 366 17.30 -9.54 -5.43
N PRO A 367 18.30 -8.63 -5.44
CA PRO A 367 19.62 -8.92 -6.00
C PRO A 367 20.32 -10.15 -5.42
N GLY A 368 20.07 -10.47 -4.15
CA GLY A 368 20.66 -11.62 -3.45
C GLY A 368 19.93 -12.94 -3.68
N ASP A 369 18.64 -12.87 -4.06
CA ASP A 369 17.78 -14.01 -4.36
C ASP A 369 16.71 -13.57 -5.37
N ASN A 370 16.97 -13.82 -6.66
CA ASN A 370 16.06 -13.37 -7.72
C ASN A 370 14.70 -14.08 -7.71
N THR A 371 14.49 -15.07 -6.84
CA THR A 371 13.17 -15.69 -6.64
C THR A 371 12.27 -14.85 -5.74
N GLN A 372 12.85 -13.96 -4.93
CA GLN A 372 12.16 -13.11 -3.96
C GLN A 372 11.74 -11.78 -4.56
N LEU A 373 10.57 -11.30 -4.14
CA LEU A 373 10.03 -10.01 -4.56
C LEU A 373 10.81 -8.87 -3.93
N PHE A 374 11.07 -7.85 -4.74
CA PHE A 374 11.62 -6.58 -4.33
C PHE A 374 10.68 -5.48 -4.80
N ASN A 375 10.30 -4.56 -3.91
CA ASN A 375 9.53 -3.37 -4.28
C ASN A 375 10.18 -2.12 -3.73
N ILE A 376 10.21 -1.05 -4.51
CA ILE A 376 10.68 0.24 -4.02
C ILE A 376 9.72 1.35 -4.47
N LEU A 377 9.30 2.14 -3.51
CA LEU A 377 8.40 3.27 -3.68
C LEU A 377 9.17 4.53 -3.35
N LEU A 378 9.29 5.45 -4.30
CA LEU A 378 10.09 6.66 -4.22
C LEU A 378 9.23 7.89 -4.48
N VAL A 379 9.43 8.92 -3.67
CA VAL A 379 8.81 10.25 -3.81
C VAL A 379 9.91 11.29 -3.77
N SER A 380 9.96 12.20 -4.74
CA SER A 380 10.98 13.25 -4.73
C SER A 380 10.79 14.22 -3.56
N LYS A 381 11.92 14.68 -3.01
CA LYS A 381 11.96 15.47 -1.77
C LYS A 381 11.42 16.88 -1.97
#